data_AF-A0A9Q9IM02-F1
#
_entry.id   AF-A0A9Q9IM02-F1
#
_cell.length_a   1.000
_cell.length_b   1.000
_cell.length_c   1.000
_cell.angle_alpha   90.00
_cell.angle_beta   90.00
_cell.angle_gamma   90.00
#
_symmetry.space_group_name_H-M   'P 1'
#
loop_
_entity.id
_entity.type
_entity.pdbx_description
1 polymer ?
#
loop_
_entity_poly.entity_id
_entity_poly.type
_entity_poly.pdbx_seq_one_letter_code
_entity_poly.pdbx_strand_id
1 'polypeptide(L)'
;MSGGSPPDDRERLAQIEWSLRNDDPEFVEAFSQLRPRAPRECRRRQMRQRVTAAGLVIALVLTLWTVLGWVVAALLTLKIVAAVVLLSGDFEIDADGASI
;
A
#
# COMPACT_ATOMS: atom_id res chain seq x y z
N MET A 1 -2.80 5.51 -51.33
CA MET A 1 -1.96 4.59 -50.54
C MET A 1 -0.53 4.81 -50.98
N SER A 2 0.14 5.80 -50.40
CA SER A 2 1.49 6.21 -50.78
C SER A 2 2.47 5.24 -50.13
N GLY A 3 3.05 4.33 -50.91
CA GLY A 3 4.21 3.57 -50.48
C GLY A 3 5.37 4.53 -50.28
N GLY A 4 5.84 4.66 -49.04
CA GLY A 4 7.05 5.41 -48.72
C GLY A 4 8.22 4.85 -49.53
N SER A 5 9.01 5.73 -50.12
CA SER A 5 10.18 5.32 -50.89
C SER A 5 11.23 4.75 -49.92
N PRO A 6 11.88 3.62 -50.21
CA PRO A 6 12.88 3.00 -49.32
C PRO A 6 14.00 3.91 -48.77
N PRO A 7 14.47 4.99 -49.45
CA PRO A 7 15.39 5.94 -48.83
C PRO A 7 14.78 6.76 -47.67
N ASP A 8 13.49 7.09 -47.74
CA ASP A 8 12.78 7.85 -46.70
C ASP A 8 12.63 7.03 -45.41
N ASP A 9 12.34 5.72 -45.54
CA ASP A 9 12.24 4.84 -44.37
C ASP A 9 13.57 4.64 -43.65
N ARG A 10 14.71 4.62 -44.36
CA ARG A 10 16.03 4.53 -43.72
C ARG A 10 16.34 5.77 -42.91
N GLU A 11 16.01 6.94 -43.43
CA GLU A 11 16.24 8.22 -42.76
C GLU A 11 15.34 8.37 -41.53
N ARG A 12 14.07 7.96 -41.65
CA ARG A 12 13.13 7.88 -40.52
C ARG A 12 13.60 6.88 -39.45
N LEU A 13 14.07 5.70 -39.83
CA LEU A 13 14.59 4.71 -38.89
C LEU A 13 15.84 5.21 -38.17
N ALA A 14 16.77 5.86 -38.88
CA ALA A 14 17.96 6.46 -38.28
C ALA A 14 17.59 7.58 -37.29
N GLN A 15 16.59 8.39 -37.61
CA GLN A 15 16.08 9.43 -36.72
C GLN A 15 15.44 8.84 -35.46
N ILE A 16 14.66 7.77 -35.59
CA ILE A 16 14.07 7.04 -34.46
C ILE A 16 15.17 6.44 -33.58
N GLU A 17 16.17 5.78 -34.18
CA GLU A 17 17.29 5.21 -33.44
C GLU A 17 18.06 6.27 -32.67
N TRP A 18 18.33 7.42 -33.29
CA TRP A 18 19.02 8.53 -32.67
C TRP A 18 18.23 9.09 -31.48
N SER A 19 16.92 9.33 -31.65
CA SER A 19 16.05 9.79 -30.55
C SER A 19 16.02 8.77 -29.41
N LEU A 20 15.86 7.48 -29.72
CA LEU A 20 15.77 6.42 -28.72
C LEU A 20 17.07 6.27 -27.90
N ARG A 21 18.23 6.43 -28.56
CA ARG A 21 19.55 6.39 -27.92
C ARG A 21 19.77 7.60 -27.01
N ASN A 22 19.23 8.76 -27.36
CA ASN A 22 19.30 9.96 -26.53
C ASN A 22 18.37 9.87 -25.31
N ASP A 23 17.16 9.33 -25.48
CA ASP A 23 16.13 9.28 -24.44
C ASP A 23 16.33 8.14 -23.42
N ASP A 24 16.77 6.95 -23.86
CA ASP A 24 16.99 5.78 -23.00
C ASP A 24 18.23 4.96 -23.43
N PRO A 25 19.46 5.47 -23.17
CA PRO A 25 20.70 4.80 -23.57
C PRO A 25 20.85 3.41 -22.93
N GLU A 26 20.36 3.24 -21.69
CA GLU A 26 20.37 1.95 -21.00
C GLU A 26 19.49 0.90 -21.69
N PHE A 27 18.37 1.32 -22.28
CA PHE A 27 17.51 0.42 -23.05
C PHE A 27 18.22 -0.07 -24.31
N VAL A 28 18.87 0.83 -25.04
CA VAL A 28 19.62 0.52 -26.27
C VAL A 28 20.80 -0.41 -25.97
N GLU A 29 21.56 -0.14 -24.91
CA GLU A 29 22.68 -0.98 -24.48
C GLU A 29 22.23 -2.38 -24.02
N ALA A 30 21.12 -2.46 -23.29
CA ALA A 30 20.59 -3.75 -22.85
C ALA A 30 20.03 -4.57 -24.03
N PHE A 31 19.46 -3.88 -25.04
CA PHE A 31 18.99 -4.49 -26.27
C PHE A 31 20.16 -5.06 -27.11
N SER A 32 21.26 -4.32 -27.23
CA SER A 32 22.45 -4.80 -27.96
C SER A 32 23.14 -5.99 -27.28
N GLN A 33 22.98 -6.13 -25.96
CA GLN A 33 23.47 -7.28 -25.17
C GLN A 33 22.49 -8.47 -25.13
N LEU A 34 21.42 -8.47 -25.95
CA LEU A 34 20.36 -9.49 -25.94
C LEU A 34 19.69 -9.68 -24.57
N ARG A 35 19.74 -8.66 -23.71
CA ARG A 35 19.08 -8.62 -22.39
C ARG A 35 18.07 -7.49 -22.36
N PRO A 36 16.92 -7.62 -23.06
CA PRO A 36 15.96 -6.53 -23.19
C PRO A 36 15.49 -6.06 -21.82
N ARG A 37 15.78 -4.81 -21.49
CA ARG A 37 15.33 -4.15 -20.27
C ARG A 37 14.03 -3.40 -20.57
N ALA A 38 13.10 -3.32 -19.63
CA ALA A 38 11.88 -2.54 -19.85
C ALA A 38 12.22 -1.05 -20.09
N PRO A 39 11.55 -0.35 -21.01
CA PRO A 39 11.73 1.08 -21.23
C PRO A 39 11.56 1.88 -19.93
N ARG A 40 12.27 2.99 -19.78
CA ARG A 40 12.18 3.90 -18.60
C ARG A 40 10.75 4.26 -18.22
N GLU A 41 9.89 4.45 -19.21
CA GLU A 41 8.48 4.83 -19.02
C GLU A 41 7.65 3.73 -18.32
N CYS A 42 7.90 2.46 -18.65
CA CYS A 42 7.31 1.32 -17.97
C CYS A 42 7.84 1.19 -16.53
N ARG A 43 9.13 1.45 -16.30
CA ARG A 43 9.72 1.40 -14.95
C ARG A 43 9.13 2.48 -14.04
N ARG A 44 8.92 3.70 -14.53
CA ARG A 44 8.31 4.80 -13.77
C ARG A 44 6.86 4.48 -13.36
N ARG A 45 6.06 3.88 -14.25
CA ARG A 45 4.68 3.48 -13.94
C ARG A 45 4.65 2.39 -12.87
N GLN A 46 5.48 1.37 -13.00
CA GLN A 46 5.58 0.28 -12.01
C GLN A 46 6.06 0.77 -10.64
N MET A 47 7.01 1.71 -10.61
CA MET A 47 7.52 2.26 -9.34
C MET A 47 6.44 3.09 -8.62
N ARG A 48 5.66 3.89 -9.35
CA ARG A 48 4.53 4.64 -8.76
C ARG A 48 3.46 3.70 -8.19
N GLN A 49 3.10 2.65 -8.94
CA GLN A 49 2.11 1.66 -8.49
C GLN A 49 2.56 0.91 -7.23
N ARG A 50 3.85 0.58 -7.12
CA ARG A 50 4.42 -0.08 -5.93
C ARG A 50 4.39 0.82 -4.70
N VAL A 51 4.72 2.10 -4.86
CA VAL A 51 4.69 3.07 -3.75
C VAL A 51 3.26 3.29 -3.25
N THR A 52 2.28 3.43 -4.15
CA THR A 52 0.87 3.59 -3.74
C THR A 52 0.31 2.33 -3.09
N ALA A 53 0.64 1.14 -3.62
CA ALA A 53 0.23 -0.12 -3.02
C ALA A 53 0.82 -0.32 -1.62
N ALA A 54 2.12 -0.04 -1.45
CA ALA A 54 2.77 -0.14 -0.15
C ALA A 54 2.17 0.84 0.87
N GLY A 55 1.92 2.09 0.47
CA GLY A 55 1.27 3.08 1.32
C GLY A 55 -0.12 2.65 1.78
N LEU A 56 -0.92 2.05 0.89
CA LEU A 56 -2.26 1.56 1.20
C LEU A 56 -2.23 0.39 2.19
N VAL A 57 -1.29 -0.54 2.05
CA VAL A 57 -1.11 -1.65 2.99
C VAL A 57 -0.73 -1.13 4.38
N ILE A 58 0.23 -0.20 4.47
CA ILE A 58 0.65 0.39 5.74
C ILE A 58 -0.53 1.11 6.41
N ALA A 59 -1.30 1.90 5.63
CA ALA A 59 -2.47 2.58 6.14
C ALA A 59 -3.52 1.60 6.69
N LEU A 60 -3.82 0.51 5.97
CA LEU A 60 -4.74 -0.53 6.42
C LEU A 60 -4.28 -1.24 7.70
N VAL A 61 -2.98 -1.54 7.81
CA VAL A 61 -2.42 -2.17 9.00
C VAL A 61 -2.53 -1.24 10.21
N LEU A 62 -2.21 0.05 10.03
CA LEU A 62 -2.29 1.05 11.10
C LEU A 62 -3.73 1.26 11.57
N THR A 63 -4.70 1.36 10.65
CA THR A 63 -6.11 1.52 11.00
C THR A 63 -6.65 0.28 11.70
N LEU A 64 -6.32 -0.92 11.22
CA LEU A 64 -6.70 -2.17 11.87
C LEU A 64 -6.12 -2.26 13.29
N TRP A 65 -4.84 -1.91 13.46
CA TRP A 65 -4.17 -1.91 14.75
C TRP A 65 -4.82 -0.92 15.74
N THR A 66 -5.12 0.30 15.28
CA THR A 66 -5.78 1.30 16.14
C THR A 66 -7.16 0.82 16.55
N VAL A 67 -7.99 0.36 15.62
CA VAL A 67 -9.34 -0.15 15.92
C VAL A 67 -9.27 -1.33 16.90
N LEU A 68 -8.38 -2.28 16.67
CA LEU A 68 -8.22 -3.43 17.57
C LEU A 68 -7.81 -2.98 18.98
N GLY A 69 -6.88 -2.04 19.09
CA GLY A 69 -6.46 -1.46 20.37
C GLY A 69 -7.62 -0.82 21.12
N TRP A 70 -8.45 -0.02 20.44
CA TRP A 70 -9.64 0.59 21.04
C TRP A 70 -10.67 -0.45 21.50
N VAL A 71 -10.91 -1.50 20.72
CA VAL A 71 -11.83 -2.58 21.09
C VAL A 71 -11.34 -3.31 22.34
N VAL A 72 -10.05 -3.66 22.40
CA VAL A 72 -9.45 -4.32 23.57
C VAL A 72 -9.55 -3.42 24.80
N ALA A 73 -9.24 -2.12 24.66
CA ALA A 73 -9.37 -1.16 25.75
C ALA A 73 -10.82 -1.07 26.26
N ALA A 74 -11.80 -1.01 25.37
CA ALA A 74 -13.22 -0.95 25.72
C ALA A 74 -13.70 -2.22 26.44
N LEU A 75 -13.25 -3.40 26.02
CA LEU A 75 -13.60 -4.66 26.69
C LEU A 75 -12.97 -4.77 28.08
N LEU A 76 -11.74 -4.29 28.23
CA LEU A 76 -11.07 -4.24 29.54
C LEU A 76 -11.78 -3.27 30.48
N THR A 77 -12.11 -2.05 30.03
CA THR A 77 -12.83 -1.09 30.86
C THR A 77 -14.20 -1.62 31.26
N LEU A 78 -14.94 -2.25 30.34
CA LEU A 78 -16.22 -2.87 30.64
C LEU A 78 -16.09 -3.96 31.72
N LYS A 79 -15.09 -4.84 31.61
CA LYS A 79 -14.83 -5.88 32.62
C LYS A 79 -14.48 -5.31 33.99
N ILE A 80 -13.65 -4.26 34.03
CA ILE A 80 -13.27 -3.59 35.29
C ILE A 80 -14.50 -2.95 35.92
N VAL A 81 -15.31 -2.22 35.16
CA VAL A 81 -16.53 -1.59 35.66
C VAL A 81 -17.50 -2.65 36.18
N ALA A 82 -17.71 -3.74 35.45
CA ALA A 82 -18.57 -4.84 35.90
C ALA A 82 -18.06 -5.47 37.21
N ALA A 83 -16.75 -5.68 37.35
CA ALA A 83 -16.16 -6.21 38.57
C ALA A 83 -16.34 -5.26 39.76
N VAL A 84 -16.15 -3.94 39.55
CA VAL A 84 -16.38 -2.92 40.59
C VAL A 84 -17.85 -2.90 41.00
N VAL A 85 -18.78 -2.90 40.05
CA VAL A 85 -20.23 -2.91 40.33
C VAL A 85 -20.64 -4.15 41.11
N LEU A 86 -20.16 -5.34 40.72
CA LEU A 86 -20.45 -6.58 41.45
C LEU A 86 -19.86 -6.55 42.86
N LEU A 87 -18.62 -6.07 43.03
CA LEU A 87 -17.99 -5.95 44.35
C LEU A 87 -18.69 -4.93 45.24
N SER A 88 -19.23 -3.85 44.67
CA SER A 88 -19.99 -2.83 45.42
C SER A 88 -21.43 -3.26 45.69
N GLY A 89 -22.03 -4.12 44.86
CA GLY A 89 -23.39 -4.63 45.03
C GLY A 89 -23.55 -5.64 46.18
N ASP A 90 -22.49 -6.39 46.49
CA ASP A 90 -22.48 -7.35 47.62
C ASP A 90 -22.43 -6.67 49.01
N PHE A 91 -22.33 -5.34 49.10
CA PHE A 91 -22.30 -4.60 50.37
C PHE A 91 -23.68 -4.21 50.92
N GLU A 92 -24.79 -4.48 50.22
CA GLU A 92 -26.12 -3.94 50.58
C GLU A 92 -27.23 -5.00 50.78
N ILE A 93 -26.87 -6.24 51.14
CA ILE A 93 -27.83 -7.29 51.55
C ILE A 93 -27.38 -7.92 52.88
N ASP A 94 -27.40 -7.16 53.97
CA ASP A 94 -27.48 -7.71 55.35
C ASP A 94 -27.77 -6.61 56.39
N ALA A 95 -28.81 -5.79 56.15
CA ALA A 95 -29.23 -4.73 57.09
C ALA A 95 -30.67 -4.86 57.61
N ASP A 96 -31.35 -6.00 57.41
CA ASP A 96 -32.74 -6.21 57.90
C ASP A 96 -32.92 -7.50 58.73
N GLY A 97 -31.84 -8.05 59.31
CA GLY A 97 -31.83 -9.38 59.92
C GLY A 97 -31.67 -9.49 61.43
N ALA A 98 -31.62 -8.40 62.21
CA ALA A 98 -31.40 -8.52 63.66
C ALA A 98 -31.97 -7.36 64.50
N SER A 99 -33.21 -7.49 64.96
CA SER A 99 -33.58 -7.31 66.38
C SER A 99 -35.06 -7.62 66.60
N ILE A 100 -35.32 -8.82 67.13
CA ILE A 100 -36.39 -9.08 68.10
C ILE A 100 -35.83 -8.70 69.46
#